data_AF-A0A7C7Y678-F1
#
_entry.id   AF-A0A7C7Y678-F1
#
_cell.length_a   1.000
_cell.length_b   1.000
_cell.length_c   1.000
_cell.angle_alpha   90.00
_cell.angle_beta   90.00
_cell.angle_gamma   90.00
#
_symmetry.space_group_name_H-M   'P 1'
#
loop_
_entity.id
_entity.type
_entity.pdbx_description
1 polymer ?
#
loop_
_entity_poly.entity_id
_entity_poly.type
_entity_poly.pdbx_seq_one_letter_code
_entity_poly.pdbx_strand_id
1 'polypeptide(L)'
;MRGFAVCSGPGICTVRPEICIQVHDPVCGCDGVTYGNSCFAASAGVDVIFPNVCADIAKRVPGVSSWPGMAVFLGALTSIGMFALRSTR
;
A
#
# COMPACT_ATOMS: atom_id res chain seq x y z
N MET A 1 -15.14 5.15 -3.73
CA MET A 1 -15.00 3.75 -3.24
C MET A 1 -13.63 3.65 -2.56
N ARG A 2 -13.58 3.59 -1.22
CA ARG A 2 -12.31 3.50 -0.48
C ARG A 2 -11.89 2.04 -0.39
N GLY A 3 -11.29 1.55 -1.48
CA GLY A 3 -10.70 0.22 -1.58
C GLY A 3 -9.19 0.33 -1.49
N PHE A 4 -8.67 0.51 -0.28
CA PHE A 4 -7.25 0.26 0.00
C PHE A 4 -7.13 -0.06 1.48
N ALA A 5 -6.19 -0.91 1.81
CA ALA A 5 -5.84 -1.22 3.18
C ALA A 5 -5.07 -0.01 3.74
N VAL A 6 -5.78 0.92 4.38
CA VAL A 6 -5.24 2.25 4.70
C VAL A 6 -4.63 2.27 6.10
N CYS A 7 -3.35 2.62 6.15
CA CYS A 7 -2.56 2.83 7.37
C CYS A 7 -2.63 4.25 7.92
N SER A 8 -3.66 5.00 7.54
CA SER A 8 -3.76 6.43 7.81
C SER A 8 -4.94 6.77 8.72
N GLY A 9 -5.32 5.83 9.60
CA GLY A 9 -6.29 6.05 10.66
C GLY A 9 -5.63 6.57 11.94
N PRO A 10 -6.38 7.20 12.85
CA PRO A 10 -5.89 7.47 14.19
C PRO A 10 -5.52 6.15 14.88
N GLY A 11 -4.24 5.95 15.19
CA GLY A 11 -3.73 4.83 15.96
C GLY A 11 -3.75 5.11 17.46
N ILE A 12 -3.64 4.05 18.26
CA ILE A 12 -3.47 4.15 19.72
C ILE A 12 -1.99 3.96 20.03
N CYS A 13 -1.40 4.87 20.80
CA CYS A 13 -0.04 4.68 21.31
C CYS A 13 -0.03 3.56 22.36
N THR A 14 0.63 2.46 22.06
CA THR A 14 0.84 1.34 22.99
C THR A 14 2.32 1.20 23.33
N VAL A 15 2.61 0.53 24.45
CA VAL A 15 3.99 0.21 24.83
C VAL A 15 4.57 -0.76 23.82
N ARG A 16 5.78 -0.46 23.36
CA ARG A 16 6.47 -1.28 22.37
C ARG A 16 7.02 -2.54 23.02
N PRO A 17 6.71 -3.75 22.52
CA PRO A 17 7.28 -4.97 23.07
C PRO A 17 8.80 -5.00 22.82
N GLU A 18 9.57 -5.22 23.89
CA GLU A 18 11.03 -5.39 23.81
C GLU A 18 11.44 -6.84 23.53
N ILE A 19 10.58 -7.78 23.90
CA ILE A 19 10.80 -9.21 23.78
C ILE A 19 9.71 -9.80 22.88
N CYS A 20 10.12 -10.38 21.76
CA CYS A 20 9.24 -11.10 20.86
C CYS A 20 9.63 -12.57 20.79
N ILE A 21 8.64 -13.44 20.91
CA ILE A 21 8.83 -14.87 20.64
C ILE A 21 9.16 -15.08 19.16
N GLN A 22 10.07 -16.00 18.86
CA GLN A 22 10.41 -16.38 17.49
C GLN A 22 9.37 -17.34 16.90
N VAL A 23 8.11 -16.92 16.91
CA VAL A 23 7.04 -17.61 16.17
C VAL A 23 7.06 -17.08 14.73
N HIS A 24 7.04 -18.01 13.78
CA HIS A 24 6.93 -17.69 12.36
C HIS A 24 5.46 -17.52 11.97
N ASP A 25 5.00 -16.27 11.91
CA ASP A 25 3.63 -15.89 11.56
C ASP A 25 3.65 -14.58 10.75
N PRO A 26 4.01 -14.64 9.46
CA PRO A 26 4.40 -13.46 8.71
C PRO A 26 3.24 -12.47 8.50
N VAL A 27 3.48 -11.19 8.76
CA VAL A 27 2.47 -10.13 8.59
C VAL A 27 3.01 -9.01 7.70
N CYS A 28 2.12 -8.31 7.00
CA CYS A 28 2.47 -7.15 6.19
C CYS A 28 2.25 -5.87 7.00
N GLY A 29 3.32 -5.10 7.16
CA GLY A 29 3.30 -3.79 7.78
C GLY A 29 2.79 -2.69 6.86
N CYS A 30 2.44 -1.58 7.48
CA CYS A 30 1.99 -0.35 6.84
C CYS A 30 3.02 0.34 5.94
N ASP A 31 4.27 0.01 6.16
CA ASP A 31 5.44 0.37 5.37
C ASP A 31 5.65 -0.53 4.14
N GLY A 32 4.81 -1.55 3.94
CA GLY A 32 4.98 -2.54 2.87
C GLY A 32 6.09 -3.57 3.17
N VAL A 33 6.58 -3.63 4.40
CA VAL A 33 7.58 -4.62 4.84
C VAL A 33 6.88 -5.82 5.45
N THR A 34 7.38 -7.01 5.15
CA THR A 34 6.90 -8.24 5.77
C THR A 34 7.68 -8.51 7.05
N TYR A 35 6.98 -8.58 8.18
CA TYR A 35 7.53 -8.89 9.48
C TYR A 35 7.32 -10.38 9.79
N GLY A 36 8.26 -11.00 10.49
CA GLY A 36 8.19 -12.43 10.84
C GLY A 36 7.04 -12.77 11.81
N ASN A 37 6.56 -11.78 12.57
CA ASN A 37 5.32 -11.83 13.34
C ASN A 37 4.81 -10.43 13.71
N SER A 38 3.58 -10.36 14.22
CA SER A 38 2.94 -9.14 14.69
C SER A 38 3.70 -8.45 15.82
N CYS A 39 4.40 -9.20 16.67
CA CYS A 39 5.25 -8.63 17.71
C CYS A 39 6.42 -7.85 17.11
N PHE A 40 7.10 -8.39 16.09
CA PHE A 40 8.19 -7.70 15.40
C PHE A 40 7.68 -6.42 14.71
N ALA A 41 6.50 -6.45 14.08
CA ALA A 41 5.87 -5.25 13.51
C ALA A 41 5.59 -4.19 14.58
N ALA A 42 4.99 -4.59 15.71
CA ALA A 42 4.75 -3.71 16.84
C ALA A 42 6.05 -3.15 17.44
N SER A 43 7.10 -3.98 17.53
CA SER A 43 8.44 -3.59 18.02
C SER A 43 9.12 -2.55 17.12
N ALA A 44 8.79 -2.55 15.82
CA ALA A 44 9.22 -1.52 14.88
C ALA A 44 8.34 -0.25 14.93
N GLY A 45 7.20 -0.30 15.62
CA GLY A 45 6.21 0.78 15.62
C GLY A 45 5.41 0.87 14.33
N VAL A 46 5.22 -0.27 13.65
CA VAL A 46 4.52 -0.35 12.36
C VAL A 46 3.21 -1.10 12.55
N ASP A 47 2.12 -0.49 12.12
CA ASP A 47 0.80 -1.11 12.11
C ASP A 47 0.71 -2.20 11.04
N VAL A 48 -0.07 -3.24 11.32
CA VAL A 48 -0.26 -4.37 10.40
C VAL A 48 -1.42 -4.08 9.44
N ILE A 49 -1.15 -4.14 8.14
CA ILE A 49 -2.15 -4.06 7.07
C ILE A 49 -2.87 -5.40 6.90
N PHE A 50 -2.08 -6.47 6.84
CA PHE A 50 -2.56 -7.77 6.37
C PHE A 50 -1.90 -8.91 7.17
N PRO A 51 -2.65 -9.97 7.50
CA PRO A 51 -2.15 -11.09 8.32
C PRO A 51 -1.28 -12.08 7.54
N ASN A 52 -0.73 -11.68 6.39
CA ASN A 52 0.20 -12.48 5.59
C ASN A 52 1.29 -11.57 5.03
N VAL A 53 2.24 -12.16 4.30
CA VAL A 53 3.28 -11.43 3.57
C VAL A 53 2.69 -10.36 2.64
N CYS A 54 3.40 -9.26 2.46
CA CYS A 54 2.95 -8.17 1.57
C CYS A 54 2.79 -8.61 0.11
N ALA A 55 3.53 -9.65 -0.32
CA ALA A 55 3.41 -10.21 -1.66
C ALA A 55 2.01 -10.78 -1.96
N ASP A 56 1.26 -11.20 -0.94
CA ASP A 56 -0.08 -11.76 -1.13
C ASP A 56 -1.16 -10.67 -1.21
N ILE A 57 -0.90 -9.48 -0.66
CA ILE A 57 -1.76 -8.30 -0.86
C ILE A 57 -1.82 -7.95 -2.35
N ALA A 58 -0.68 -7.99 -3.03
CA ALA A 58 -0.60 -7.68 -4.46
C ALA A 58 -1.40 -8.66 -5.34
N LYS A 59 -1.59 -9.90 -4.89
CA LYS A 59 -2.40 -10.91 -5.60
C LYS A 59 -3.89 -10.74 -5.33
N ARG A 60 -4.25 -10.28 -4.14
CA ARG A 60 -5.64 -10.26 -3.67
C ARG A 60 -6.37 -8.97 -3.99
N VAL A 61 -5.65 -7.88 -4.22
CA VAL A 61 -6.22 -6.60 -4.63
C VAL A 61 -5.84 -6.29 -6.09
N PRO A 62 -6.73 -6.53 -7.06
CA PRO A 62 -6.49 -6.07 -8.43
C PRO A 62 -6.41 -4.54 -8.43
N GLY A 63 -5.23 -3.98 -8.69
CA GLY A 63 -4.99 -2.54 -8.77
C GLY A 63 -4.01 -1.93 -7.77
N VAL A 64 -3.38 -2.71 -6.86
CA VAL A 64 -2.30 -2.22 -5.97
C VAL A 64 -0.90 -2.43 -6.54
N SER A 65 -0.77 -3.06 -7.71
CA SER A 65 0.49 -3.21 -8.44
C SER A 65 1.00 -1.91 -9.07
N SER A 66 0.35 -0.77 -8.80
CA SER A 66 0.74 0.56 -9.30
C SER A 66 0.14 1.69 -8.46
N TRP A 67 0.82 2.52 -7.67
CA TRP A 67 2.26 2.83 -7.55
C TRP A 67 2.58 3.65 -6.29
N PRO A 68 3.84 3.61 -5.82
CA PRO A 68 4.53 4.79 -5.30
C PRO A 68 5.11 5.59 -6.49
N GLY A 69 4.43 6.67 -6.90
CA GLY A 69 4.94 7.57 -7.94
C GLY A 69 3.99 7.77 -9.12
N MET A 70 3.64 9.02 -9.40
CA MET A 70 2.81 9.48 -10.52
C MET A 70 3.48 9.19 -11.89
N ALA A 71 3.03 8.20 -12.65
CA ALA A 71 3.46 8.00 -14.05
C ALA A 71 2.36 7.56 -15.06
N VAL A 72 1.06 7.77 -14.79
CA VAL A 72 -0.04 7.54 -15.77
C VAL A 72 -0.74 8.87 -16.03
N PHE A 73 0.05 9.94 -16.15
CA PHE A 73 -0.35 11.13 -16.92
C PHE A 73 0.28 11.13 -18.33
N LEU A 74 1.03 10.09 -18.71
CA LEU A 74 1.72 10.00 -20.00
C LEU A 74 1.11 8.90 -20.89
N GLY A 75 -0.18 8.99 -21.19
CA GLY A 75 -0.83 7.96 -22.02
C GLY A 75 -2.10 8.37 -22.77
N ALA A 76 -2.48 9.65 -22.83
CA ALA A 76 -3.66 10.11 -23.57
C ALA A 76 -3.37 11.17 -24.64
N LEU A 77 -2.09 11.41 -24.98
CA LEU A 77 -1.71 12.53 -25.86
C LEU A 77 -0.85 12.18 -27.08
N THR A 78 -0.62 10.90 -27.41
CA THR A 78 0.35 10.55 -28.47
C THR A 78 -0.17 9.66 -29.60
N SER A 79 -1.43 9.78 -30.06
CA SER A 79 -1.81 9.00 -31.26
C SER A 79 -2.68 9.61 -32.34
N ILE A 80 -3.48 10.67 -32.17
CA ILE A 80 -4.12 11.30 -33.35
C ILE A 80 -4.19 12.81 -33.18
N GLY A 81 -3.16 13.50 -33.66
CA GLY A 81 -3.31 14.89 -34.04
C GLY A 81 -4.18 14.99 -35.28
N MET A 82 -5.26 15.78 -35.21
CA MET A 82 -5.66 16.76 -36.23
C MET A 82 -6.88 17.53 -35.71
N PHE A 83 -6.64 18.75 -35.22
CA PHE A 83 -7.25 19.94 -35.82
C PHE A 83 -8.67 19.78 -36.40
N ALA A 84 -9.72 19.92 -35.59
CA ALA A 84 -11.01 20.44 -36.08
C ALA A 84 -11.93 20.90 -34.93
N LEU A 85 -11.84 22.20 -34.64
CA LEU A 85 -12.99 23.08 -34.39
C LEU A 85 -14.04 22.66 -33.35
N ARG A 86 -13.79 22.98 -32.07
CA ARG A 86 -14.87 23.53 -31.23
C ARG A 86 -14.30 24.38 -30.10
N SER A 87 -14.25 25.70 -30.30
CA SER A 87 -14.53 26.73 -29.27
C SER A 87 -13.83 28.06 -29.59
N THR A 88 -14.36 28.80 -30.58
CA THR A 88 -14.46 30.28 -30.56
C THR A 88 -15.65 30.72 -31.43
N ARG A 89 -16.85 30.32 -31.03
CA ARG A 89 -18.12 31.08 -31.11
C ARG A 89 -19.26 30.20 -30.59
#